data_AF-L9ZBF5-F1
#
_entry.id   AF-L9ZBF5-F1
#
_cell.length_a   1.000
_cell.length_b   1.000
_cell.length_c   1.000
_cell.angle_alpha   90.00
_cell.angle_beta   90.00
_cell.angle_gamma   90.00
#
_symmetry.space_group_name_H-M   'P 1'
#
loop_
_entity.id
_entity.type
_entity.pdbx_description
1 polymer ?
#
loop_
_entity_poly.entity_id
_entity_poly.type
_entity_poly.pdbx_seq_one_letter_code
_entity_poly.pdbx_strand_id
1 'polypeptide(L)'
;MSLAGPRLDRPSAIGDEGRARAASLWLASLIVVAIVGVVGFEIGEPSLLPTLGPVVGLTVAGVGLLERDGFVSLVVAHALMVTFGTAFALIVLAAPFVARAGIAASGCALALAGIGAAWADIGGDGLGTAAAGSVISYASMLCSLVLTGVMTAVVYFCWAVLTSITGFSTPVASVTGVLLLVAGTAGVVRLSIRWLPIRQVTPRDRRPAIERRLTAVRQRLLYTAVGSIGALIGIGALGLAGVDTVVTSVPLLAWLLSSLSSPLLVWPIVAVGAVSLLAGAVAVLLRRLTRDDSAQTTRRTAAAVVGVCLSLPLLLGLVLIVSGTGLAIGPVLIGLGLVVALVLGPLAFLIVVGGGAVGVGLGLLPARATGPAVAATGLVVAAIGVGRANPLVVFACIAGAILVWDSATFGLGLTAELGHLPDTRRLELFHGAVAVGVAIGAVVIVTGLEVLRAGVFAGGGAAGGAVVVALGALLLLLPVRG
;
A
#
# COMPACT_ATOMS: atom_id res chain seq x y z
N MET A 1 -9.11 0.15 18.88
CA MET A 1 -9.96 -0.77 18.09
C MET A 1 -11.21 -0.11 17.47
N SER A 2 -11.37 1.23 17.45
CA SER A 2 -12.59 1.89 16.92
C SER A 2 -12.58 2.20 15.42
N LEU A 3 -11.45 2.13 14.72
CA LEU A 3 -11.36 2.52 13.30
C LEU A 3 -11.83 1.43 12.32
N ALA A 4 -11.90 0.18 12.77
CA ALA A 4 -12.34 -0.98 11.99
C ALA A 4 -13.45 -1.76 12.72
N GLY A 5 -14.28 -1.04 13.48
CA GLY A 5 -15.43 -1.64 14.13
C GLY A 5 -16.49 -2.12 13.11
N PRO A 6 -17.34 -3.07 13.53
CA PRO A 6 -18.56 -3.47 12.83
C PRO A 6 -19.27 -2.36 12.06
N ARG A 7 -19.77 -2.70 10.87
CA ARG A 7 -20.87 -1.94 10.26
C ARG A 7 -22.06 -1.98 11.23
N LEU A 8 -22.68 -0.84 11.53
CA LEU A 8 -24.01 -0.78 12.16
C LEU A 8 -25.12 -1.09 11.14
N ASP A 9 -24.76 -1.03 9.85
CA ASP A 9 -25.59 -1.19 8.66
C ASP A 9 -25.57 -2.63 8.08
N ARG A 10 -24.68 -3.50 8.58
CA ARG A 10 -24.67 -4.94 8.31
C ARG A 10 -24.34 -5.66 9.60
N PRO A 11 -25.09 -6.68 10.01
CA PRO A 11 -24.86 -7.35 11.27
C PRO A 11 -23.48 -8.00 11.25
N SER A 12 -22.51 -7.38 11.92
CA SER A 12 -21.18 -7.94 12.10
C SER A 12 -21.28 -9.26 12.85
N ALA A 13 -20.41 -10.22 12.55
CA ALA A 13 -20.34 -11.43 13.36
C ALA A 13 -19.99 -11.16 14.84
N ILE A 14 -19.63 -9.93 15.20
CA ILE A 14 -19.23 -9.51 16.54
C ILE A 14 -19.87 -8.14 16.84
N GLY A 15 -21.08 -8.11 17.37
CA GLY A 15 -21.60 -6.84 17.91
C GLY A 15 -23.10 -6.65 17.98
N ASP A 16 -23.90 -7.41 17.22
CA ASP A 16 -25.35 -7.28 17.31
C ASP A 16 -25.90 -8.32 18.31
N GLU A 17 -26.24 -7.83 19.51
CA GLU A 17 -27.21 -8.36 20.47
C GLU A 17 -27.49 -9.89 20.42
N GLY A 18 -26.45 -10.72 20.59
CA GLY A 18 -26.62 -12.15 20.87
C GLY A 18 -25.70 -13.14 20.15
N ARG A 19 -24.80 -12.73 19.26
CA ARG A 19 -23.86 -13.67 18.61
C ARG A 19 -22.78 -14.17 19.58
N ALA A 20 -22.72 -15.49 19.79
CA ALA A 20 -21.71 -16.19 20.58
C ALA A 20 -20.34 -16.12 19.88
N ARG A 21 -19.56 -15.06 20.14
CA ARG A 21 -18.19 -14.95 19.59
C ARG A 21 -17.31 -13.97 20.37
N ALA A 22 -17.91 -13.04 21.11
CA ALA A 22 -17.18 -11.95 21.73
C ALA A 22 -16.31 -12.40 22.91
N ALA A 23 -16.82 -13.28 23.77
CA ALA A 23 -16.06 -13.75 24.94
C ALA A 23 -14.89 -14.65 24.52
N SER A 24 -15.14 -15.56 23.58
CA SER A 24 -14.14 -16.44 22.99
C SER A 24 -13.03 -15.65 22.26
N LEU A 25 -13.38 -14.67 21.42
CA LEU A 25 -12.40 -13.81 20.76
C LEU A 25 -11.63 -12.92 21.71
N TRP A 26 -12.27 -12.41 22.76
CA TRP A 26 -11.58 -11.61 23.77
C TRP A 26 -10.52 -12.44 24.50
N LEU A 27 -10.88 -13.67 24.89
CA LEU A 27 -9.95 -14.63 25.48
C LEU A 27 -8.77 -14.91 24.53
N ALA A 28 -9.05 -15.25 23.27
CA ALA A 28 -8.03 -15.49 22.26
C ALA A 28 -7.10 -14.27 22.05
N SER A 29 -7.66 -13.06 22.08
CA SER A 29 -6.89 -11.82 21.94
C SER A 29 -5.94 -11.60 23.11
N LEU A 30 -6.42 -11.83 24.35
CA LEU A 30 -5.58 -11.73 25.54
C LEU A 30 -4.41 -12.71 25.49
N ILE A 31 -4.67 -13.97 25.11
CA ILE A 31 -3.65 -15.01 25.02
C ILE A 31 -2.60 -14.63 23.98
N VAL A 32 -3.01 -14.22 22.78
CA VAL A 32 -2.08 -13.80 21.72
C VAL A 32 -1.25 -12.59 22.18
N VAL A 33 -1.87 -11.56 22.76
CA VAL A 33 -1.15 -10.38 23.23
C VAL A 33 -0.15 -10.71 24.35
N ALA A 34 -0.56 -11.53 25.32
CA ALA A 34 0.30 -11.96 26.41
C ALA A 34 1.50 -12.77 25.90
N ILE A 35 1.26 -13.76 25.04
CA ILE A 35 2.32 -14.59 24.47
C ILE A 35 3.25 -13.76 23.59
N VAL A 36 2.74 -12.88 22.73
CA VAL A 36 3.59 -12.01 21.90
C VAL A 36 4.43 -11.08 22.76
N GLY A 37 3.89 -10.57 23.88
CA GLY A 37 4.65 -9.81 24.87
C GLY A 37 5.80 -10.62 25.46
N VAL A 38 5.52 -11.83 25.96
CA VAL A 38 6.53 -12.75 26.50
C VAL A 38 7.59 -13.11 25.46
N VAL A 39 7.18 -13.47 24.25
CA VAL A 39 8.09 -13.76 23.12
C VAL A 39 9.00 -12.57 22.83
N GLY A 40 8.46 -11.35 22.83
CA GLY A 40 9.24 -10.12 22.65
C GLY A 40 10.34 -9.97 23.69
N PHE A 41 10.03 -10.15 24.98
CA PHE A 41 11.04 -10.13 26.03
C PHE A 41 12.12 -11.21 25.86
N GLU A 42 11.70 -12.42 25.49
CA GLU A 42 12.58 -13.59 25.38
C GLU A 42 13.54 -13.53 24.20
N ILE A 43 13.14 -12.89 23.09
CA ILE A 43 14.01 -12.66 21.94
C ILE A 43 14.84 -11.37 22.06
N GLY A 44 14.74 -10.64 23.19
CA GLY A 44 15.45 -9.38 23.42
C GLY A 44 14.83 -8.16 22.73
N GLU A 45 13.59 -8.25 22.28
CA GLU A 45 12.84 -7.20 21.58
C GLU A 45 11.55 -6.83 22.35
N PRO A 46 11.63 -6.16 23.51
CA PRO A 46 10.44 -5.82 24.30
C PRO A 46 9.48 -4.87 23.55
N SER A 47 10.00 -4.14 22.56
CA SER A 47 9.23 -3.30 21.64
C SER A 47 8.52 -4.08 20.53
N LEU A 48 8.61 -5.40 20.47
CA LEU A 48 8.01 -6.22 19.41
C LEU A 48 6.49 -5.98 19.31
N LEU A 49 5.77 -6.09 20.43
CA LEU A 49 4.32 -5.89 20.47
C LEU A 49 3.90 -4.47 20.04
N PRO A 50 4.44 -3.37 20.61
CA PRO A 50 4.07 -2.01 20.19
C PRO A 50 4.54 -1.66 18.77
N THR A 51 5.48 -2.41 18.18
CA THR A 51 5.90 -2.24 16.78
C THR A 51 5.00 -3.00 15.82
N LEU A 52 4.70 -4.27 16.11
CA LEU A 52 3.85 -5.11 15.27
C LEU A 52 2.38 -4.71 15.34
N GLY A 53 1.90 -4.32 16.53
CA GLY A 53 0.50 -3.99 16.77
C GLY A 53 -0.06 -2.94 15.79
N PRO A 54 0.57 -1.77 15.63
CA PRO A 54 0.15 -0.75 14.66
C PRO A 54 0.23 -1.23 13.22
N VAL A 55 1.32 -1.90 12.83
CA VAL A 55 1.52 -2.40 11.45
C VAL A 55 0.43 -3.39 11.08
N VAL A 56 0.22 -4.39 11.92
CA VAL A 56 -0.82 -5.41 11.72
C VAL A 56 -2.21 -4.80 11.82
N GLY A 57 -2.48 -3.98 12.85
CA GLY A 57 -3.78 -3.37 13.08
C GLY A 57 -4.23 -2.47 11.94
N LEU A 58 -3.31 -1.66 11.39
CA LEU A 58 -3.60 -0.80 10.23
C LEU A 58 -3.73 -1.60 8.93
N THR A 59 -2.98 -2.68 8.77
CA THR A 59 -3.15 -3.62 7.65
C THR A 59 -4.56 -4.23 7.66
N VAL A 60 -4.96 -4.80 8.79
CA VAL A 60 -6.29 -5.40 8.99
C VAL A 60 -7.39 -4.36 8.82
N ALA A 61 -7.22 -3.17 9.40
CA ALA A 61 -8.18 -2.08 9.21
C ALA A 61 -8.32 -1.68 7.74
N GLY A 62 -7.20 -1.61 7.00
CA GLY A 62 -7.19 -1.37 5.57
C GLY A 62 -8.02 -2.39 4.80
N VAL A 63 -7.84 -3.69 5.09
CA VAL A 63 -8.61 -4.76 4.46
C VAL A 63 -10.09 -4.68 4.83
N GLY A 64 -10.43 -4.49 6.11
CA GLY A 64 -11.82 -4.37 6.55
C GLY A 64 -12.56 -3.16 5.97
N LEU A 65 -11.85 -2.06 5.70
CA LEU A 65 -12.42 -0.86 5.07
C LEU A 65 -12.72 -1.05 3.57
N LEU A 66 -12.20 -2.09 2.91
CA LEU A 66 -12.51 -2.35 1.49
C LEU A 66 -13.98 -2.70 1.24
N GLU A 67 -14.69 -3.13 2.28
CA GLU A 67 -16.13 -3.39 2.20
C GLU A 67 -16.98 -2.12 2.17
N ARG A 68 -16.39 -0.95 2.46
CA ARG A 68 -17.10 0.33 2.44
C ARG A 68 -17.28 0.83 1.01
N ASP A 69 -18.38 1.54 0.77
CA ASP A 69 -18.76 1.98 -0.58
C ASP A 69 -18.27 3.41 -0.92
N GLY A 70 -17.90 4.19 0.11
CA GLY A 70 -17.43 5.56 -0.06
C GLY A 70 -16.03 5.63 -0.65
N PHE A 71 -15.83 6.49 -1.66
CA PHE A 71 -14.52 6.69 -2.31
C PHE A 71 -13.40 7.04 -1.31
N VAL A 72 -13.66 7.95 -0.37
CA VAL A 72 -12.67 8.34 0.65
C VAL A 72 -12.30 7.15 1.53
N SER A 73 -13.29 6.38 1.98
CA SER A 73 -13.08 5.18 2.78
C SER A 73 -12.25 4.14 2.01
N LEU A 74 -12.52 3.97 0.71
CA LEU A 74 -11.76 3.08 -0.16
C LEU A 74 -10.33 3.57 -0.40
N VAL A 75 -10.10 4.87 -0.55
CA VAL A 75 -8.75 5.44 -0.65
C VAL A 75 -7.97 5.19 0.64
N VAL A 76 -8.57 5.43 1.80
CA VAL A 76 -7.96 5.13 3.09
C VAL A 76 -7.70 3.62 3.23
N ALA A 77 -8.65 2.78 2.82
CA ALA A 77 -8.52 1.32 2.84
C ALA A 77 -7.28 0.86 2.07
N HIS A 78 -7.15 1.27 0.80
CA HIS A 78 -6.02 0.91 -0.04
C HIS A 78 -4.71 1.54 0.46
N ALA A 79 -4.74 2.78 0.96
CA ALA A 79 -3.55 3.43 1.51
C ALA A 79 -3.02 2.66 2.72
N LEU A 80 -3.87 2.31 3.68
CA LEU A 80 -3.49 1.52 4.85
C LEU A 80 -3.04 0.11 4.46
N MET A 81 -3.80 -0.55 3.57
CA MET A 81 -3.50 -1.89 3.10
C MET A 81 -2.14 -1.95 2.39
N VAL A 82 -1.84 -1.01 1.49
CA VAL A 82 -0.57 -1.05 0.72
C VAL A 82 0.60 -0.50 1.53
N THR A 83 0.42 0.45 2.45
CA THR A 83 1.55 0.95 3.25
C THR A 83 1.90 0.00 4.40
N PHE A 84 0.91 -0.37 5.21
CA PHE A 84 1.16 -1.23 6.37
C PHE A 84 1.15 -2.71 6.01
N GLY A 85 0.35 -3.12 5.01
CA GLY A 85 0.33 -4.51 4.56
C GLY A 85 1.64 -4.92 3.90
N THR A 86 2.33 -4.01 3.22
CA THR A 86 3.66 -4.29 2.68
C THR A 86 4.70 -4.43 3.77
N ALA A 87 4.70 -3.56 4.78
CA ALA A 87 5.55 -3.73 5.96
C ALA A 87 5.25 -5.05 6.68
N PHE A 88 3.97 -5.37 6.92
CA PHE A 88 3.53 -6.64 7.50
C PHE A 88 4.05 -7.84 6.69
N ALA A 89 3.89 -7.83 5.38
CA ALA A 89 4.28 -8.95 4.54
C ALA A 89 5.80 -9.11 4.44
N LEU A 90 6.56 -8.02 4.45
CA LEU A 90 8.02 -8.06 4.56
C LEU A 90 8.45 -8.64 5.91
N ILE A 91 7.75 -8.31 7.01
CA ILE A 91 8.01 -8.95 8.31
C ILE A 91 7.75 -10.45 8.19
N VAL A 92 6.59 -10.87 7.67
CA VAL A 92 6.22 -12.29 7.57
C VAL A 92 7.20 -13.08 6.69
N LEU A 93 7.54 -12.57 5.50
CA LEU A 93 8.32 -13.30 4.49
C LEU A 93 9.83 -13.06 4.55
N ALA A 94 10.29 -11.85 4.87
CA ALA A 94 11.71 -11.51 4.82
C ALA A 94 12.40 -11.63 6.18
N ALA A 95 11.74 -11.28 7.30
CA ALA A 95 12.36 -11.35 8.62
C ALA A 95 13.01 -12.71 8.94
N PRO A 96 12.41 -13.88 8.60
CA PRO A 96 13.00 -15.20 8.88
C PRO A 96 14.40 -15.41 8.30
N PHE A 97 14.75 -14.69 7.24
CA PHE A 97 16.02 -14.82 6.54
C PHE A 97 17.03 -13.72 6.90
N VAL A 98 16.55 -12.62 7.49
CA VAL A 98 17.37 -11.41 7.72
C VAL A 98 17.72 -11.23 9.20
N ALA A 99 16.88 -11.71 10.12
CA ALA A 99 17.06 -11.53 11.55
C ALA A 99 17.08 -12.87 12.30
N ARG A 100 17.94 -12.96 13.33
CA ARG A 100 18.04 -14.16 14.20
C ARG A 100 16.71 -14.51 14.86
N ALA A 101 15.95 -13.49 15.28
CA ALA A 101 14.62 -13.65 15.86
C ALA A 101 13.48 -13.52 14.82
N GLY A 102 13.81 -13.54 13.53
CA GLY A 102 12.89 -13.25 12.44
C GLY A 102 11.70 -14.21 12.36
N ILE A 103 11.94 -15.51 12.56
CA ILE A 103 10.86 -16.52 12.59
C ILE A 103 9.86 -16.21 13.71
N ALA A 104 10.35 -15.82 14.89
CA ALA A 104 9.49 -15.46 16.03
C ALA A 104 8.65 -14.22 15.70
N ALA A 105 9.27 -13.17 15.15
CA ALA A 105 8.59 -11.95 14.73
C ALA A 105 7.52 -12.21 13.65
N SER A 106 7.82 -13.04 12.64
CA SER A 106 6.85 -13.46 11.62
C SER A 106 5.66 -14.19 12.23
N GLY A 107 5.92 -15.12 13.14
CA GLY A 107 4.88 -15.85 13.86
C GLY A 107 3.99 -14.92 14.70
N CYS A 108 4.58 -14.01 15.46
CA CYS A 108 3.85 -12.99 16.22
C CYS A 108 3.02 -12.06 15.33
N ALA A 109 3.55 -11.63 14.18
CA ALA A 109 2.84 -10.80 13.23
C ALA A 109 1.62 -11.54 12.65
N LEU A 110 1.77 -12.81 12.25
CA LEU A 110 0.67 -13.67 11.81
C LEU A 110 -0.37 -13.89 12.93
N ALA A 111 0.09 -14.10 14.16
CA ALA A 111 -0.78 -14.31 15.32
C ALA A 111 -1.71 -13.10 15.55
N LEU A 112 -1.11 -11.90 15.59
CA LEU A 112 -1.83 -10.63 15.70
C LEU A 112 -2.74 -10.38 14.50
N ALA A 113 -2.29 -10.73 13.28
CA ALA A 113 -3.07 -10.51 12.05
C ALA A 113 -4.30 -11.41 12.01
N GLY A 114 -4.17 -12.66 12.45
CA GLY A 114 -5.29 -13.59 12.58
C GLY A 114 -6.35 -13.11 13.56
N ILE A 115 -5.95 -12.63 14.74
CA ILE A 115 -6.87 -12.04 15.72
C ILE A 115 -7.52 -10.76 15.18
N GLY A 116 -6.73 -9.87 14.58
CA GLY A 116 -7.25 -8.65 13.97
C GLY A 116 -8.28 -8.96 12.88
N ALA A 117 -7.96 -9.90 11.99
CA ALA A 117 -8.85 -10.35 10.93
C ALA A 117 -10.13 -10.99 11.47
N ALA A 118 -10.04 -11.73 12.58
CA ALA A 118 -11.19 -12.29 13.25
C ALA A 118 -12.13 -11.19 13.80
N TRP A 119 -11.58 -10.15 14.42
CA TRP A 119 -12.34 -8.98 14.90
C TRP A 119 -12.95 -8.14 13.77
N ALA A 120 -12.23 -8.00 12.66
CA ALA A 120 -12.68 -7.27 11.48
C ALA A 120 -13.59 -8.10 10.56
N ASP A 121 -13.92 -9.35 10.95
CA ASP A 121 -14.74 -10.30 10.21
C ASP A 121 -14.29 -10.53 8.76
N ILE A 122 -12.97 -10.55 8.55
CA ILE A 122 -12.38 -10.73 7.21
C ILE A 122 -12.48 -12.20 6.81
N GLY A 123 -13.43 -12.49 5.92
CA GLY A 123 -13.59 -13.81 5.29
C GLY A 123 -12.76 -14.00 4.01
N GLY A 124 -12.90 -15.16 3.38
CA GLY A 124 -12.19 -15.51 2.13
C GLY A 124 -12.39 -14.52 0.99
N ASP A 125 -13.62 -14.02 0.80
CA ASP A 125 -13.95 -13.03 -0.24
C ASP A 125 -13.26 -11.68 0.00
N GLY A 126 -13.04 -11.32 1.27
CA GLY A 126 -12.29 -10.14 1.69
C GLY A 126 -10.83 -10.23 1.27
N LEU A 127 -10.20 -11.40 1.42
CA LEU A 127 -8.82 -11.65 0.98
C LEU A 127 -8.69 -11.56 -0.55
N GLY A 128 -9.63 -12.12 -1.31
CA GLY A 128 -9.64 -12.01 -2.77
C GLY A 128 -9.78 -10.56 -3.25
N THR A 129 -10.66 -9.79 -2.60
CA THR A 129 -10.83 -8.36 -2.88
C THR A 129 -9.57 -7.56 -2.56
N ALA A 130 -8.93 -7.84 -1.42
CA ALA A 130 -7.68 -7.20 -1.02
C ALA A 130 -6.54 -7.52 -1.98
N ALA A 131 -6.41 -8.78 -2.42
CA ALA A 131 -5.41 -9.19 -3.41
C ALA A 131 -5.61 -8.44 -4.74
N ALA A 132 -6.85 -8.39 -5.25
CA ALA A 132 -7.16 -7.64 -6.48
C ALA A 132 -6.88 -6.14 -6.34
N GLY A 133 -7.27 -5.53 -5.21
CA GLY A 133 -6.98 -4.12 -4.90
C GLY A 133 -5.47 -3.85 -4.83
N SER A 134 -4.69 -4.77 -4.26
CA SER A 134 -3.23 -4.69 -4.20
C SER A 134 -2.60 -4.72 -5.61
N VAL A 135 -3.04 -5.65 -6.49
CA VAL A 135 -2.58 -5.71 -7.89
C VAL A 135 -2.82 -4.38 -8.60
N ILE A 136 -4.03 -3.82 -8.47
CA ILE A 136 -4.38 -2.57 -9.15
C ILE A 136 -3.56 -1.40 -8.60
N SER A 137 -3.40 -1.32 -7.27
CA SER A 137 -2.58 -0.28 -6.64
C SER A 137 -1.11 -0.39 -7.06
N TYR A 138 -0.57 -1.61 -7.16
CA TYR A 138 0.80 -1.83 -7.59
C TYR A 138 1.01 -1.53 -9.08
N ALA A 139 0.14 -2.03 -9.95
CA ALA A 139 0.22 -1.76 -11.39
C ALA A 139 0.06 -0.26 -11.71
N SER A 140 -0.84 0.43 -11.01
CA SER A 140 -1.00 1.88 -11.15
C SER A 140 0.19 2.65 -10.59
N MET A 141 0.82 2.20 -9.51
CA MET A 141 2.08 2.78 -9.01
C MET A 141 3.20 2.66 -10.05
N LEU A 142 3.40 1.48 -10.65
CA LEU A 142 4.42 1.29 -11.68
C LEU A 142 4.13 2.10 -12.95
N CYS A 143 2.89 2.11 -13.41
CA CYS A 143 2.49 2.88 -14.58
C CYS A 143 2.64 4.39 -14.34
N SER A 144 2.23 4.87 -13.17
CA SER A 144 2.37 6.28 -12.79
C SER A 144 3.82 6.68 -12.57
N LEU A 145 4.68 5.77 -12.09
CA LEU A 145 6.13 6.02 -12.03
C LEU A 145 6.69 6.30 -13.43
N VAL A 146 6.38 5.44 -14.41
CA VAL A 146 6.82 5.63 -15.80
C VAL A 146 6.26 6.93 -16.37
N LEU A 147 4.97 7.18 -16.19
CA LEU A 147 4.32 8.39 -16.69
C LEU A 147 4.92 9.65 -16.05
N THR A 148 5.12 9.65 -14.74
CA THR A 148 5.70 10.79 -14.01
C THR A 148 7.16 10.99 -14.39
N GLY A 149 7.92 9.90 -14.60
CA GLY A 149 9.29 9.96 -15.12
C GLY A 149 9.36 10.60 -16.50
N VAL A 150 8.51 10.16 -17.45
CA VAL A 150 8.41 10.76 -18.79
C VAL A 150 7.99 12.23 -18.71
N MET A 151 6.97 12.54 -17.91
CA MET A 151 6.52 13.92 -17.73
C MET A 151 7.62 14.81 -17.13
N THR A 152 8.38 14.30 -16.15
CA THR A 152 9.51 15.01 -15.55
C THR A 152 10.62 15.23 -16.59
N ALA A 153 10.93 14.23 -17.41
CA ALA A 153 11.90 14.37 -18.50
C ALA A 153 11.47 15.41 -19.54
N VAL A 154 10.17 15.44 -19.91
CA VAL A 154 9.60 16.45 -20.81
C VAL A 154 9.68 17.84 -20.18
N VAL A 155 9.31 18.00 -18.91
CA VAL A 155 9.39 19.28 -18.19
C VAL A 155 10.84 19.75 -18.11
N TYR A 156 11.77 18.86 -17.77
CA TYR A 156 13.20 19.16 -17.74
C TYR A 156 13.73 19.55 -19.11
N PHE A 157 13.34 18.84 -20.17
CA PHE A 157 13.71 19.18 -21.55
C PHE A 157 13.16 20.55 -21.96
N CYS A 158 11.88 20.82 -21.69
CA CYS A 158 11.27 22.14 -21.93
C CYS A 158 12.00 23.24 -21.15
N TRP A 159 12.34 23.00 -19.89
CA TRP A 159 13.13 23.94 -19.08
C TRP A 159 14.52 24.19 -19.65
N ALA A 160 15.23 23.14 -20.08
CA ALA A 160 16.54 23.24 -20.72
C ALA A 160 16.49 24.00 -22.05
N VAL A 161 15.43 23.78 -22.85
CA VAL A 161 15.19 24.54 -24.07
C VAL A 161 14.89 26.01 -23.75
N LEU A 162 14.04 26.30 -22.77
CA LEU A 162 13.71 27.67 -22.36
C LEU A 162 14.93 28.45 -21.85
N THR A 163 15.74 27.82 -21.00
CA THR A 163 16.99 28.41 -20.50
C THR A 163 18.00 28.64 -21.61
N SER A 164 18.07 27.73 -22.61
CA SER A 164 18.89 27.93 -23.81
C SER A 164 18.38 29.12 -24.63
N ILE A 165 17.06 29.25 -24.82
CA ILE A 165 16.45 30.36 -25.56
C ILE A 165 16.77 31.70 -24.90
N THR A 166 16.64 31.81 -23.57
CA THR A 166 16.97 33.07 -22.88
C THR A 166 18.46 33.38 -22.82
N GLY A 167 19.31 32.39 -23.13
CA GLY A 167 20.77 32.54 -23.22
C GLY A 167 21.30 32.88 -24.62
N PHE A 168 20.44 32.90 -25.66
CA PHE A 168 20.89 33.21 -27.02
C PHE A 168 21.33 34.66 -27.16
N SER A 169 22.55 34.85 -27.70
CA SER A 169 23.16 36.14 -27.99
C SER A 169 23.12 36.53 -29.48
N THR A 170 22.79 35.59 -30.37
CA THR A 170 22.75 35.84 -31.82
C THR A 170 21.32 36.13 -32.29
N PRO A 171 21.13 37.10 -33.21
CA PRO A 171 19.81 37.45 -33.76
C PRO A 171 19.03 36.25 -34.32
N VAL A 172 19.72 35.40 -35.08
CA VAL A 172 19.12 34.22 -35.73
C VAL A 172 18.65 33.21 -34.69
N ALA A 173 19.44 32.95 -33.64
CA ALA A 173 19.06 32.02 -32.58
C ALA A 173 17.89 32.57 -31.74
N SER A 174 17.88 33.87 -31.43
CA SER A 174 16.78 34.52 -30.70
C SER A 174 15.45 34.45 -31.46
N VAL A 175 15.44 34.75 -32.77
CA VAL A 175 14.24 34.61 -33.61
C VAL A 175 13.78 33.16 -33.69
N THR A 176 14.71 32.22 -33.90
CA THR A 176 14.42 30.78 -33.94
C THR A 176 13.82 30.30 -32.63
N GLY A 177 14.39 30.69 -31.49
CA GLY A 177 13.89 30.35 -30.16
C GLY A 177 12.47 30.86 -29.91
N VAL A 178 12.20 32.13 -30.25
CA VAL A 178 10.87 32.72 -30.08
C VAL A 178 9.83 32.10 -31.01
N LEU A 179 10.17 31.82 -32.27
CA LEU A 179 9.25 31.14 -33.19
C LEU A 179 8.91 29.73 -32.70
N LEU A 180 9.89 28.98 -32.20
CA LEU A 180 9.66 27.68 -31.58
C LEU A 180 8.73 27.78 -30.36
N LEU A 181 8.96 28.79 -29.51
CA LEU A 181 8.12 29.06 -28.33
C LEU A 181 6.68 29.41 -28.73
N VAL A 182 6.49 30.30 -29.70
CA VAL A 182 5.17 30.69 -30.20
C VAL A 182 4.44 29.50 -30.80
N ALA A 183 5.13 28.66 -31.59
CA ALA A 183 4.56 27.43 -32.14
C ALA A 183 4.11 26.46 -31.04
N GLY A 184 4.98 26.22 -30.05
CA GLY A 184 4.71 25.36 -28.90
C GLY A 184 3.52 25.86 -28.06
N THR A 185 3.54 27.13 -27.65
CA THR A 185 2.47 27.75 -26.87
C THR A 185 1.15 27.75 -27.63
N ALA A 186 1.14 28.09 -28.92
CA ALA A 186 -0.07 28.03 -29.74
C ALA A 186 -0.65 26.60 -29.81
N GLY A 187 0.21 25.59 -29.94
CA GLY A 187 -0.17 24.18 -29.89
C GLY A 187 -0.79 23.77 -28.54
N VAL A 188 -0.14 24.13 -27.44
CA VAL A 188 -0.60 23.85 -26.07
C VAL A 188 -1.94 24.52 -25.77
N VAL A 189 -2.09 25.81 -26.10
CA VAL A 189 -3.34 26.55 -25.91
C VAL A 189 -4.46 25.90 -26.74
N ARG A 190 -4.18 25.54 -28.00
CA ARG A 190 -5.16 24.88 -28.87
C ARG A 190 -5.61 23.53 -28.30
N LEU A 191 -4.69 22.72 -27.77
CA LEU A 191 -5.00 21.45 -27.11
C LEU A 191 -5.86 21.67 -25.86
N SER A 192 -5.47 22.64 -25.02
CA SER A 192 -6.16 22.97 -23.77
C SER A 192 -7.60 23.42 -23.99
N ILE A 193 -7.88 24.20 -25.05
CA ILE A 193 -9.25 24.61 -25.43
C ILE A 193 -10.14 23.40 -25.76
N ARG A 194 -9.60 22.22 -26.12
CA ARG A 194 -10.40 21.00 -26.30
C ARG A 194 -10.85 20.37 -24.98
N TRP A 195 -10.06 20.57 -23.92
CA TRP A 195 -10.29 19.98 -22.61
C TRP A 195 -11.25 20.80 -21.74
N LEU A 196 -11.31 22.11 -21.94
CA LEU A 196 -12.17 23.01 -21.18
C LEU A 196 -13.68 22.82 -21.46
N PRO A 197 -14.56 22.91 -20.45
CA PRO A 197 -15.99 22.73 -20.57
C PRO A 197 -16.74 23.97 -21.08
N ILE A 198 -16.14 24.70 -22.04
CA ILE A 198 -16.65 26.00 -22.48
C ILE A 198 -18.11 25.89 -22.94
N ARG A 199 -18.47 24.85 -23.70
CA ARG A 199 -19.84 24.62 -24.17
C ARG A 199 -20.84 24.35 -23.03
N GLN A 200 -20.41 23.67 -21.97
CA GLN A 200 -21.27 23.27 -20.85
C GLN A 200 -21.57 24.44 -19.92
N VAL A 201 -20.59 25.34 -19.73
CA VAL A 201 -20.72 26.57 -18.91
C VAL A 201 -21.44 27.70 -19.69
N THR A 202 -21.49 27.61 -21.02
CA THR A 202 -22.14 28.61 -21.88
C THR A 202 -23.68 28.48 -21.86
N PRO A 203 -24.43 29.57 -21.59
CA PRO A 203 -25.89 29.64 -21.74
C PRO A 203 -26.38 29.19 -23.13
N ARG A 204 -27.53 28.49 -23.19
CA ARG A 204 -28.01 27.81 -24.41
C ARG A 204 -28.16 28.74 -25.63
N ASP A 205 -28.63 29.96 -25.41
CA ASP A 205 -28.80 31.03 -26.40
C ASP A 205 -27.48 31.46 -27.05
N ARG A 206 -26.37 31.43 -26.31
CA ARG A 206 -25.04 31.88 -26.79
C ARG A 206 -24.15 30.76 -27.34
N ARG A 207 -24.54 29.50 -27.21
CA ARG A 207 -23.72 28.34 -27.65
C ARG A 207 -23.29 28.42 -29.12
N PRO A 208 -24.17 28.73 -30.10
CA PRO A 208 -23.76 28.80 -31.50
C PRO A 208 -22.72 29.90 -31.77
N ALA A 209 -22.86 31.05 -31.10
CA ALA A 209 -21.93 32.16 -31.25
C ALA A 209 -20.55 31.82 -30.66
N ILE A 210 -20.51 31.18 -29.48
CA ILE A 210 -19.26 30.75 -28.85
C ILE A 210 -18.58 29.62 -29.63
N GLU A 211 -19.33 28.67 -30.18
CA GLU A 211 -18.76 27.61 -31.03
C GLU A 211 -18.08 28.18 -32.30
N ARG A 212 -18.68 29.19 -32.95
CA ARG A 212 -18.05 29.90 -34.08
C ARG A 212 -16.76 30.60 -33.66
N ARG A 213 -16.77 31.32 -32.52
CA ARG A 213 -15.56 32.00 -31.98
C ARG A 213 -14.47 31.00 -31.61
N LEU A 214 -14.80 29.88 -30.97
CA LEU A 214 -13.84 28.83 -30.62
C LEU A 214 -13.22 28.19 -31.85
N THR A 215 -14.01 27.98 -32.91
CA THR A 215 -13.51 27.45 -34.18
C THR A 215 -12.53 28.44 -34.83
N ALA A 216 -12.88 29.72 -34.87
CA ALA A 216 -11.99 30.77 -35.38
C ALA A 216 -10.69 30.88 -34.58
N VAL A 217 -10.75 30.85 -33.24
CA VAL A 217 -9.55 30.86 -32.38
C VAL A 217 -8.69 29.62 -32.61
N ARG A 218 -9.29 28.42 -32.71
CA ARG A 218 -8.56 27.18 -32.99
C ARG A 218 -7.88 27.20 -34.36
N GLN A 219 -8.50 27.81 -35.37
CA GLN A 219 -7.91 28.01 -36.70
C GLN A 219 -6.76 29.01 -36.65
N ARG A 220 -6.94 30.16 -36.00
CA ARG A 220 -5.87 31.16 -35.81
C ARG A 220 -4.65 30.56 -35.11
N LEU A 221 -4.86 29.82 -34.02
CA LEU A 221 -3.77 29.13 -33.31
C LEU A 221 -3.06 28.09 -34.19
N LEU A 222 -3.80 27.37 -35.04
CA LEU A 222 -3.20 26.45 -36.02
C LEU A 222 -2.35 27.21 -37.04
N TYR A 223 -2.87 28.30 -37.62
CA TYR A 223 -2.12 29.11 -38.58
C TYR A 223 -0.89 29.76 -37.96
N THR A 224 -0.98 30.24 -36.70
CA THR A 224 0.18 30.75 -35.96
C THR A 224 1.23 29.66 -35.75
N ALA A 225 0.83 28.44 -35.35
CA ALA A 225 1.77 27.34 -35.16
C ALA A 225 2.43 26.90 -36.48
N VAL A 226 1.64 26.68 -37.54
CA VAL A 226 2.15 26.27 -38.86
C VAL A 226 3.00 27.38 -39.50
N GLY A 227 2.57 28.64 -39.40
CA GLY A 227 3.32 29.78 -39.90
C GLY A 227 4.66 29.95 -39.17
N SER A 228 4.69 29.72 -37.85
CA SER A 228 5.93 29.75 -37.07
C SER A 228 6.88 28.63 -37.46
N ILE A 229 6.37 27.41 -37.68
CA ILE A 229 7.17 26.27 -38.19
C ILE A 229 7.68 26.54 -39.62
N GLY A 230 6.84 27.10 -40.49
CA GLY A 230 7.23 27.51 -41.84
C GLY A 230 8.33 28.57 -41.83
N ALA A 231 8.22 29.56 -40.96
CA ALA A 231 9.26 30.58 -40.75
C ALA A 231 10.56 29.97 -40.22
N LEU A 232 10.51 28.99 -39.31
CA LEU A 232 11.67 28.25 -38.83
C LEU A 232 12.39 27.51 -39.98
N ILE A 233 11.64 26.82 -40.84
CA ILE A 233 12.20 26.14 -42.02
C ILE A 233 12.84 27.15 -42.97
N GLY A 234 12.17 28.28 -43.20
CA GLY A 234 12.70 29.36 -44.04
C GLY A 234 14.00 29.95 -43.49
N ILE A 235 14.07 30.24 -42.19
CA ILE A 235 15.28 30.72 -41.52
C ILE A 235 16.40 29.68 -41.61
N GLY A 236 16.10 28.40 -41.39
CA GLY A 236 17.07 27.32 -41.55
C GLY A 236 17.63 27.21 -42.97
N ALA A 237 16.77 27.34 -44.00
CA ALA A 237 17.19 27.35 -45.40
C ALA A 237 18.04 28.59 -45.75
N LEU A 238 17.71 29.77 -45.20
CA LEU A 238 18.47 31.00 -45.39
C LEU A 238 19.84 30.94 -44.68
N GLY A 239 19.91 30.30 -43.51
CA GLY A 239 21.17 30.05 -42.80
C GLY A 239 22.11 29.15 -43.61
N LEU A 240 21.58 28.10 -44.24
CA LEU A 240 22.35 27.25 -45.17
C LEU A 240 22.84 28.00 -46.41
N ALA A 241 22.15 29.07 -46.81
CA ALA A 241 22.54 29.95 -47.92
C ALA A 241 23.50 31.08 -47.50
N GLY A 242 23.94 31.14 -46.23
CA GLY A 242 24.94 32.10 -45.74
C GLY A 242 24.41 33.51 -45.44
N VAL A 243 23.09 33.68 -45.39
CA VAL A 243 22.41 34.99 -45.23
C VAL A 243 22.58 35.58 -43.81
N ASP A 244 23.04 34.77 -42.85
CA ASP A 244 23.29 35.17 -41.45
C ASP A 244 24.28 36.34 -41.31
N THR A 245 25.20 36.46 -42.27
CA THR A 245 26.20 37.53 -42.35
C THR A 245 25.59 38.89 -42.71
N VAL A 246 24.46 38.90 -43.44
CA VAL A 246 23.77 40.14 -43.85
C VAL A 246 22.97 40.71 -42.69
N VAL A 247 22.30 39.86 -41.90
CA VAL A 247 21.48 40.29 -40.74
C VAL A 247 22.35 40.87 -39.62
N THR A 248 23.56 40.34 -39.46
CA THR A 248 24.52 40.82 -38.46
C THR A 248 25.23 42.11 -38.87
N SER A 249 25.15 42.52 -40.13
CA SER A 249 25.78 43.76 -40.64
C SER A 249 24.99 45.04 -40.33
N VAL A 250 23.73 44.93 -39.87
CA VAL A 250 22.87 46.06 -39.48
C VAL A 250 22.68 46.09 -37.95
N PRO A 251 23.36 46.98 -37.21
CA PRO A 251 23.41 46.94 -35.73
C PRO A 251 22.03 47.07 -35.06
N LEU A 252 21.18 47.96 -35.58
CA LEU A 252 19.83 48.17 -35.03
C LEU A 252 18.96 46.92 -35.20
N LEU A 253 19.05 46.24 -36.36
CA LEU A 253 18.31 45.02 -36.64
C LEU A 253 18.80 43.86 -35.77
N ALA A 254 20.12 43.71 -35.64
CA ALA A 254 20.71 42.71 -34.76
C ALA A 254 20.29 42.90 -33.29
N TRP A 255 20.26 44.15 -32.79
CA TRP A 255 19.82 44.46 -31.43
C TRP A 255 18.33 44.15 -31.21
N LEU A 256 17.45 44.53 -32.14
CA LEU A 256 16.02 44.25 -32.03
C LEU A 256 15.73 42.74 -32.04
N LEU A 257 16.38 41.99 -32.92
CA LEU A 257 16.17 40.54 -33.05
C LEU A 257 16.79 39.76 -31.88
N SER A 258 17.96 40.17 -31.38
CA SER A 258 18.54 39.56 -30.18
C SER A 258 17.71 39.87 -28.92
N SER A 259 17.07 41.03 -28.83
CA SER A 259 16.18 41.37 -27.71
C SER A 259 14.94 40.47 -27.60
N LEU A 260 14.60 39.69 -28.64
CA LEU A 260 13.51 38.73 -28.62
C LEU A 260 13.75 37.56 -27.64
N SER A 261 15.01 37.20 -27.36
CA SER A 261 15.32 36.20 -26.32
C SER A 261 15.22 36.76 -24.88
N SER A 262 14.83 38.02 -24.72
CA SER A 262 14.67 38.64 -23.40
C SER A 262 13.73 37.81 -22.50
N PRO A 263 14.12 37.52 -21.24
CA PRO A 263 13.25 36.86 -20.27
C PRO A 263 11.88 37.54 -20.13
N LEU A 264 11.83 38.86 -20.31
CA LEU A 264 10.58 39.65 -20.24
C LEU A 264 9.59 39.31 -21.34
N LEU A 265 10.04 38.81 -22.50
CA LEU A 265 9.17 38.37 -23.59
C LEU A 265 8.85 36.87 -23.48
N VAL A 266 9.86 36.06 -23.16
CA VAL A 266 9.75 34.59 -23.12
C VAL A 266 8.81 34.12 -22.01
N TRP A 267 8.99 34.60 -20.77
CA TRP A 267 8.23 34.08 -19.62
C TRP A 267 6.72 34.35 -19.68
N PRO A 268 6.22 35.52 -20.12
CA PRO A 268 4.78 35.71 -20.32
C PRO A 268 4.16 34.75 -21.34
N ILE A 269 4.87 34.46 -22.44
CA ILE A 269 4.39 33.51 -23.47
C ILE A 269 4.31 32.10 -22.89
N VAL A 270 5.34 31.68 -22.13
CA VAL A 270 5.33 30.39 -21.41
C VAL A 270 4.19 30.34 -20.41
N ALA A 271 3.97 31.41 -19.64
CA ALA A 271 2.91 31.48 -18.63
C ALA A 271 1.52 31.28 -19.24
N VAL A 272 1.24 31.88 -20.40
CA VAL A 272 -0.03 31.67 -21.12
C VAL A 272 -0.22 30.20 -21.50
N GLY A 273 0.84 29.53 -21.98
CA GLY A 273 0.81 28.11 -22.31
C GLY A 273 0.59 27.24 -21.06
N ALA A 274 1.35 27.48 -20.00
CA ALA A 274 1.29 26.74 -18.75
C ALA A 274 -0.08 26.87 -18.05
N VAL A 275 -0.61 28.09 -17.93
CA VAL A 275 -1.93 28.35 -17.35
C VAL A 275 -3.04 27.67 -18.15
N SER A 276 -2.95 27.73 -19.48
CA SER A 276 -3.93 27.06 -20.35
C SER A 276 -3.91 25.54 -20.15
N LEU A 277 -2.71 24.95 -20.12
CA LEU A 277 -2.53 23.51 -19.91
C LEU A 277 -3.06 23.08 -18.53
N LEU A 278 -2.73 23.83 -17.48
CA LEU A 278 -3.21 23.59 -16.12
C LEU A 278 -4.74 23.65 -16.05
N ALA A 279 -5.35 24.68 -16.64
CA ALA A 279 -6.80 24.82 -16.67
C ALA A 279 -7.48 23.65 -17.43
N GLY A 280 -6.89 23.22 -18.54
CA GLY A 280 -7.35 22.05 -19.29
C GLY A 280 -7.22 20.75 -18.50
N ALA A 281 -6.10 20.54 -17.81
CA ALA A 281 -5.86 19.37 -16.97
C ALA A 281 -6.84 19.30 -15.78
N VAL A 282 -7.05 20.43 -15.09
CA VAL A 282 -8.04 20.54 -13.99
C VAL A 282 -9.45 20.23 -14.49
N ALA A 283 -9.84 20.75 -15.66
CA ALA A 283 -11.15 20.47 -16.25
C ALA A 283 -11.35 18.98 -16.57
N VAL A 284 -10.34 18.31 -17.11
CA VAL A 284 -10.39 16.87 -17.39
C VAL A 284 -10.47 16.07 -16.09
N LEU A 285 -9.69 16.46 -15.08
CA LEU A 285 -9.70 15.83 -13.77
C LEU A 285 -11.08 15.94 -13.12
N LEU A 286 -11.66 17.14 -13.05
CA LEU A 286 -13.00 17.36 -12.50
C LEU A 286 -14.05 16.54 -13.23
N ARG A 287 -14.04 16.52 -14.57
CA ARG A 287 -14.98 15.70 -15.36
C ARG A 287 -14.89 14.21 -15.08
N ARG A 288 -13.69 13.70 -14.78
CA ARG A 288 -13.49 12.30 -14.40
C ARG A 288 -13.98 12.04 -12.99
N LEU A 289 -13.77 12.98 -12.06
CA LEU A 289 -14.19 12.85 -10.67
C LEU A 289 -15.72 12.99 -10.48
N THR A 290 -16.41 13.71 -11.37
CA THR A 290 -17.86 13.95 -11.28
C THR A 290 -18.71 12.97 -12.11
N ARG A 291 -18.11 11.91 -12.66
CA ARG A 291 -18.86 10.92 -13.44
C ARG A 291 -19.46 9.89 -12.50
N ASP A 292 -20.74 9.58 -12.67
CA ASP A 292 -21.39 8.50 -11.91
C ASP A 292 -20.79 7.16 -12.34
N ASP A 293 -19.84 6.69 -11.54
CA ASP A 293 -19.14 5.44 -11.74
C ASP A 293 -19.79 4.35 -10.86
N SER A 294 -19.85 3.13 -11.39
CA SER A 294 -20.31 1.97 -10.62
C SER A 294 -19.41 1.72 -9.40
N ALA A 295 -19.93 1.09 -8.35
CA ALA A 295 -19.16 0.79 -7.12
C ALA A 295 -17.83 0.05 -7.41
N GLN A 296 -17.82 -0.84 -8.41
CA GLN A 296 -16.61 -1.54 -8.83
C GLN A 296 -15.58 -0.58 -9.46
N THR A 297 -16.02 0.37 -10.29
CA THR A 297 -15.14 1.38 -10.87
C THR A 297 -14.59 2.29 -9.77
N THR A 298 -15.42 2.75 -8.83
CA THR A 298 -14.98 3.55 -7.66
C THR A 298 -13.92 2.84 -6.83
N ARG A 299 -14.06 1.52 -6.61
CA ARG A 299 -13.04 0.71 -5.91
C ARG A 299 -11.73 0.64 -6.70
N ARG A 300 -11.79 0.40 -8.01
CA ARG A 300 -10.60 0.35 -8.88
C ARG A 300 -9.92 1.71 -9.01
N THR A 301 -10.68 2.81 -9.08
CA THR A 301 -10.13 4.17 -9.15
C THR A 301 -9.50 4.57 -7.83
N ALA A 302 -10.11 4.24 -6.68
CA ALA A 302 -9.50 4.47 -5.38
C ALA A 302 -8.15 3.75 -5.23
N ALA A 303 -8.09 2.47 -5.62
CA ALA A 303 -6.85 1.69 -5.69
C ALA A 303 -5.80 2.37 -6.59
N ALA A 304 -6.21 2.79 -7.78
CA ALA A 304 -5.34 3.46 -8.74
C ALA A 304 -4.80 4.80 -8.23
N VAL A 305 -5.64 5.60 -7.56
CA VAL A 305 -5.24 6.87 -6.94
C VAL A 305 -4.19 6.64 -5.86
N VAL A 306 -4.37 5.63 -5.01
CA VAL A 306 -3.37 5.29 -3.99
C VAL A 306 -2.06 4.86 -4.65
N GLY A 307 -2.09 4.02 -5.68
CA GLY A 307 -0.90 3.64 -6.42
C GLY A 307 -0.17 4.84 -7.03
N VAL A 308 -0.90 5.77 -7.63
CA VAL A 308 -0.35 7.05 -8.12
C VAL A 308 0.31 7.84 -6.99
N CYS A 309 -0.34 7.97 -5.83
CA CYS A 309 0.26 8.66 -4.68
C CYS A 309 1.53 7.97 -4.18
N LEU A 310 1.60 6.64 -4.20
CA LEU A 310 2.78 5.85 -3.80
C LEU A 310 3.95 5.95 -4.79
N SER A 311 3.71 6.41 -6.03
CA SER A 311 4.81 6.68 -6.97
C SER A 311 5.69 7.86 -6.52
N LEU A 312 5.15 8.80 -5.76
CA LEU A 312 5.90 9.96 -5.25
C LEU A 312 7.01 9.59 -4.25
N PRO A 313 6.75 8.83 -3.16
CA PRO A 313 7.81 8.37 -2.28
C PRO A 313 8.79 7.41 -2.98
N LEU A 314 8.35 6.65 -3.98
CA LEU A 314 9.25 5.84 -4.81
C LEU A 314 10.20 6.71 -5.64
N LEU A 315 9.69 7.76 -6.29
CA LEU A 315 10.50 8.75 -6.99
C LEU A 315 11.48 9.44 -6.04
N LEU A 316 11.02 9.83 -4.85
CA LEU A 316 11.90 10.39 -3.82
C LEU A 316 13.03 9.42 -3.47
N GLY A 317 12.72 8.14 -3.27
CA GLY A 317 13.73 7.11 -3.01
C GLY A 317 14.77 7.01 -4.13
N LEU A 318 14.33 7.00 -5.39
CA LEU A 318 15.22 7.01 -6.55
C LEU A 318 16.10 8.27 -6.61
N VAL A 319 15.52 9.44 -6.35
CA VAL A 319 16.27 10.72 -6.32
C VAL A 319 17.32 10.70 -5.20
N LEU A 320 16.99 10.20 -4.01
CA LEU A 320 17.94 10.08 -2.90
C LEU A 320 19.11 9.15 -3.23
N ILE A 321 18.86 8.04 -3.94
CA ILE A 321 19.91 7.13 -4.41
C ILE A 321 20.84 7.82 -5.41
N VAL A 322 20.27 8.50 -6.42
CA VAL A 322 21.04 9.15 -7.49
C VAL A 322 21.84 10.34 -6.97
N SER A 323 21.22 11.17 -6.12
CA SER A 323 21.86 12.36 -5.54
C SER A 323 22.87 12.05 -4.43
N GLY A 324 22.75 10.90 -3.77
CA GLY A 324 23.64 10.46 -2.70
C GLY A 324 25.01 9.93 -3.15
N THR A 325 25.29 9.92 -4.45
CA THR A 325 26.52 9.37 -5.07
C THR A 325 27.82 10.11 -4.70
N GLY A 326 27.72 11.22 -3.97
CA GLY A 326 28.83 12.14 -3.72
C GLY A 326 29.56 12.10 -2.38
N LEU A 327 29.07 11.38 -1.33
CA LEU A 327 29.75 11.08 -0.03
C LEU A 327 28.78 10.73 1.14
N ALA A 328 27.46 10.85 0.97
CA ALA A 328 26.48 10.67 2.06
C ALA A 328 25.79 9.29 2.00
N ILE A 329 26.26 8.34 2.82
CA ILE A 329 25.70 6.97 2.91
C ILE A 329 24.24 6.98 3.42
N GLY A 330 23.87 7.92 4.30
CA GLY A 330 22.54 8.01 4.90
C GLY A 330 21.39 8.14 3.89
N PRO A 331 21.39 9.17 3.02
CA PRO A 331 20.41 9.33 1.95
C PRO A 331 20.28 8.11 1.03
N VAL A 332 21.40 7.47 0.69
CA VAL A 332 21.40 6.26 -0.15
C VAL A 332 20.69 5.10 0.55
N LEU A 333 20.95 4.87 1.84
CA LEU A 333 20.27 3.81 2.61
C LEU A 333 18.78 4.06 2.76
N ILE A 334 18.36 5.31 3.00
CA ILE A 334 16.94 5.69 3.06
C ILE A 334 16.27 5.46 1.70
N GLY A 335 16.92 5.92 0.63
CA GLY A 335 16.41 5.75 -0.73
C GLY A 335 16.29 4.28 -1.12
N LEU A 336 17.30 3.46 -0.80
CA LEU A 336 17.28 2.02 -1.03
C LEU A 336 16.16 1.35 -0.22
N GLY A 337 16.01 1.71 1.06
CA GLY A 337 14.92 1.20 1.91
C GLY A 337 13.53 1.51 1.33
N LEU A 338 13.31 2.74 0.85
CA LEU A 338 12.06 3.14 0.19
C LEU A 338 11.80 2.35 -1.09
N VAL A 339 12.81 2.23 -1.97
CA VAL A 339 12.68 1.49 -3.23
C VAL A 339 12.41 0.01 -2.96
N VAL A 340 13.17 -0.62 -2.07
CA VAL A 340 12.98 -2.03 -1.70
C VAL A 340 11.58 -2.24 -1.10
N ALA A 341 11.16 -1.39 -0.16
CA ALA A 341 9.84 -1.50 0.46
C ALA A 341 8.70 -1.31 -0.54
N LEU A 342 8.80 -0.35 -1.46
CA LEU A 342 7.74 -0.04 -2.43
C LEU A 342 7.73 -0.97 -3.64
N VAL A 343 8.85 -1.62 -3.98
CA VAL A 343 8.92 -2.59 -5.08
C VAL A 343 8.64 -4.01 -4.59
N LEU A 344 9.38 -4.48 -3.57
CA LEU A 344 9.23 -5.84 -3.05
C LEU A 344 8.07 -5.98 -2.08
N GLY A 345 7.73 -4.92 -1.34
CA GLY A 345 6.66 -4.97 -0.36
C GLY A 345 5.28 -5.31 -0.95
N PRO A 346 4.81 -4.64 -2.02
CA PRO A 346 3.53 -4.99 -2.65
C PRO A 346 3.48 -6.42 -3.17
N LEU A 347 4.61 -6.92 -3.71
CA LEU A 347 4.75 -8.31 -4.14
C LEU A 347 4.67 -9.27 -2.95
N ALA A 348 5.38 -8.98 -1.86
CA ALA A 348 5.31 -9.74 -0.62
C ALA A 348 3.89 -9.78 -0.08
N PHE A 349 3.19 -8.64 -0.06
CA PHE A 349 1.81 -8.55 0.41
C PHE A 349 0.85 -9.34 -0.47
N LEU A 350 1.05 -9.31 -1.79
CA LEU A 350 0.30 -10.14 -2.73
C LEU A 350 0.54 -11.63 -2.51
N ILE A 351 1.77 -12.05 -2.18
CA ILE A 351 2.07 -13.45 -1.86
C ILE A 351 1.34 -13.86 -0.58
N VAL A 352 1.36 -13.04 0.48
CA VAL A 352 0.70 -13.37 1.75
C VAL A 352 -0.82 -13.41 1.60
N VAL A 353 -1.44 -12.34 1.08
CA VAL A 353 -2.90 -12.25 0.96
C VAL A 353 -3.44 -13.12 -0.16
N GLY A 354 -2.75 -13.17 -1.31
CA GLY A 354 -3.10 -14.05 -2.43
C GLY A 354 -2.94 -15.53 -2.07
N GLY A 355 -1.87 -15.89 -1.35
CA GLY A 355 -1.67 -17.23 -0.79
C GLY A 355 -2.78 -17.61 0.18
N GLY A 356 -3.20 -16.69 1.06
CA GLY A 356 -4.36 -16.87 1.93
C GLY A 356 -5.67 -17.09 1.17
N ALA A 357 -5.94 -16.27 0.14
CA ALA A 357 -7.13 -16.42 -0.70
C ALA A 357 -7.15 -17.76 -1.46
N VAL A 358 -6.00 -18.18 -2.01
CA VAL A 358 -5.83 -19.50 -2.65
C VAL A 358 -6.02 -20.62 -1.62
N GLY A 359 -5.47 -20.48 -0.41
CA GLY A 359 -5.64 -21.45 0.66
C GLY A 359 -7.10 -21.65 1.05
N VAL A 360 -7.90 -20.58 1.11
CA VAL A 360 -9.36 -20.68 1.31
C VAL A 360 -10.02 -21.36 0.11
N GLY A 361 -9.68 -20.98 -1.12
CA GLY A 361 -10.24 -21.57 -2.34
C GLY A 361 -9.94 -23.06 -2.51
N LEU A 362 -8.79 -23.52 -2.03
CA LEU A 362 -8.39 -24.93 -2.01
C LEU A 362 -8.94 -25.71 -0.80
N GLY A 363 -9.67 -25.04 0.12
CA GLY A 363 -10.17 -25.66 1.34
C GLY A 363 -9.10 -25.96 2.40
N LEU A 364 -7.89 -25.42 2.25
CA LEU A 364 -6.81 -25.55 3.24
C LEU A 364 -7.03 -24.65 4.45
N LEU A 365 -7.69 -23.50 4.24
CA LEU A 365 -8.10 -22.59 5.31
C LEU A 365 -9.62 -22.64 5.48
N PRO A 366 -10.12 -22.77 6.72
CA PRO A 366 -11.54 -22.79 6.99
C PRO A 366 -12.15 -21.42 6.66
N ALA A 367 -13.09 -21.36 5.72
CA ALA A 367 -13.65 -20.10 5.23
C ALA A 367 -14.27 -19.21 6.33
N ARG A 368 -14.82 -19.81 7.39
CA ARG A 368 -15.44 -19.11 8.53
C ARG A 368 -14.50 -18.88 9.71
N ALA A 369 -13.39 -19.61 9.79
CA ALA A 369 -12.44 -19.57 10.90
C ALA A 369 -11.02 -19.18 10.45
N THR A 370 -10.90 -18.48 9.32
CA THR A 370 -9.58 -18.13 8.73
C THR A 370 -8.74 -17.29 9.69
N GLY A 371 -9.33 -16.27 10.32
CA GLY A 371 -8.63 -15.45 11.32
C GLY A 371 -8.05 -16.27 12.48
N PRO A 372 -8.86 -17.06 13.20
CA PRO A 372 -8.36 -17.96 14.25
C PRO A 372 -7.33 -19.00 13.77
N ALA A 373 -7.51 -19.56 12.57
CA ALA A 373 -6.55 -20.49 11.97
C ALA A 373 -5.16 -19.84 11.81
N VAL A 374 -5.14 -18.64 11.24
CA VAL A 374 -3.92 -17.85 11.04
C VAL A 374 -3.32 -17.44 12.38
N ALA A 375 -4.16 -17.10 13.36
CA ALA A 375 -3.71 -16.73 14.70
C ALA A 375 -2.96 -17.88 15.39
N ALA A 376 -3.58 -19.06 15.42
CA ALA A 376 -3.00 -20.27 15.98
C ALA A 376 -1.72 -20.70 15.22
N THR A 377 -1.76 -20.67 13.89
CA THR A 377 -0.58 -20.97 13.05
C THR A 377 0.57 -20.00 13.34
N GLY A 378 0.27 -18.71 13.51
CA GLY A 378 1.25 -17.70 13.89
C GLY A 378 1.93 -18.01 15.23
N LEU A 379 1.16 -18.45 16.24
CA LEU A 379 1.72 -18.88 17.52
C LEU A 379 2.62 -20.12 17.39
N VAL A 380 2.26 -21.09 16.53
CA VAL A 380 3.13 -22.24 16.23
C VAL A 380 4.44 -21.80 15.56
N VAL A 381 4.37 -20.89 14.58
CA VAL A 381 5.57 -20.32 13.94
C VAL A 381 6.42 -19.56 14.95
N ALA A 382 5.80 -18.81 15.87
CA ALA A 382 6.51 -18.14 16.95
C ALA A 382 7.23 -19.14 17.87
N ALA A 383 6.58 -20.26 18.20
CA ALA A 383 7.18 -21.35 18.97
C ALA A 383 8.43 -21.92 18.29
N ILE A 384 8.41 -22.10 16.96
CA ILE A 384 9.58 -22.53 16.18
C ILE A 384 10.73 -21.50 16.32
N GLY A 385 10.39 -20.21 16.22
CA GLY A 385 11.37 -19.13 16.34
C GLY A 385 12.04 -19.03 17.71
N VAL A 386 11.29 -19.30 18.79
CA VAL A 386 11.78 -19.27 20.18
C VAL A 386 12.32 -20.64 20.64
N GLY A 387 12.18 -21.68 19.81
CA GLY A 387 12.51 -23.08 20.09
C GLY A 387 13.87 -23.35 20.72
N ARG A 388 14.87 -22.54 20.37
CA ARG A 388 16.24 -22.66 20.89
C ARG A 388 16.55 -21.76 22.08
N ALA A 389 15.69 -20.79 22.38
CA ALA A 389 15.92 -19.81 23.43
C ALA A 389 15.31 -20.28 24.76
N ASN A 390 14.02 -20.63 24.76
CA ASN A 390 13.31 -20.96 25.99
C ASN A 390 12.19 -22.00 25.74
N PRO A 391 12.35 -23.26 26.19
CA PRO A 391 11.36 -24.32 25.98
C PRO A 391 10.02 -24.02 26.65
N LEU A 392 10.01 -23.24 27.74
CA LEU A 392 8.77 -22.88 28.44
C LEU A 392 7.89 -21.97 27.58
N VAL A 393 8.51 -21.06 26.85
CA VAL A 393 7.81 -20.14 25.93
C VAL A 393 7.26 -20.92 24.74
N VAL A 394 7.97 -21.94 24.26
CA VAL A 394 7.48 -22.86 23.23
C VAL A 394 6.21 -23.56 23.68
N PHE A 395 6.19 -24.10 24.91
CA PHE A 395 5.00 -24.76 25.46
C PHE A 395 3.83 -23.77 25.59
N ALA A 396 4.09 -22.54 26.07
CA ALA A 396 3.10 -21.49 26.14
C ALA A 396 2.54 -21.11 24.76
N CYS A 397 3.39 -20.98 23.74
CA CYS A 397 2.98 -20.71 22.36
C CYS A 397 2.10 -21.83 21.79
N ILE A 398 2.47 -23.10 21.97
CA ILE A 398 1.70 -24.25 21.47
C ILE A 398 0.36 -24.37 22.19
N ALA A 399 0.36 -24.28 23.52
CA ALA A 399 -0.87 -24.31 24.31
C ALA A 399 -1.78 -23.13 23.96
N GLY A 400 -1.21 -21.94 23.78
CA GLY A 400 -1.91 -20.76 23.30
C GLY A 400 -2.50 -20.94 21.90
N ALA A 401 -1.77 -21.57 20.98
CA ALA A 401 -2.26 -21.86 19.63
C ALA A 401 -3.50 -22.76 19.66
N ILE A 402 -3.45 -23.84 20.44
CA ILE A 402 -4.58 -24.77 20.62
C ILE A 402 -5.76 -24.04 21.25
N LEU A 403 -5.54 -23.27 22.31
CA LEU A 403 -6.59 -22.55 23.02
C LEU A 403 -7.25 -21.47 22.15
N VAL A 404 -6.47 -20.73 21.36
CA VAL A 404 -6.97 -19.71 20.42
C VAL A 404 -7.80 -20.36 19.32
N TRP A 405 -7.34 -21.49 18.77
CA TRP A 405 -8.10 -22.25 17.78
C TRP A 405 -9.41 -22.78 18.36
N ASP A 406 -9.33 -23.51 19.47
CA ASP A 406 -10.47 -24.16 20.12
C ASP A 406 -11.55 -23.14 20.50
N SER A 407 -11.19 -22.15 21.32
CA SER A 407 -12.15 -21.14 21.79
C SER A 407 -12.84 -20.37 20.66
N ALA A 408 -12.10 -20.01 19.61
CA ALA A 408 -12.66 -19.26 18.49
C ALA A 408 -13.51 -20.14 17.55
N THR A 409 -13.13 -21.41 17.33
CA THR A 409 -13.97 -22.35 16.58
C THR A 409 -15.23 -22.71 17.33
N PHE A 410 -15.15 -22.85 18.65
CA PHE A 410 -16.30 -23.10 19.52
C PHE A 410 -17.31 -21.95 19.47
N GLY A 411 -16.86 -20.69 19.58
CA GLY A 411 -17.74 -19.53 19.42
C GLY A 411 -18.42 -19.50 18.04
N LEU A 412 -17.64 -19.72 16.97
CA LEU A 412 -18.18 -19.80 15.61
C LEU A 412 -19.23 -20.92 15.45
N GLY A 413 -19.00 -22.09 16.06
CA GLY A 413 -19.93 -23.21 16.07
C GLY A 413 -21.21 -22.90 16.86
N LEU A 414 -21.08 -22.36 18.07
CA LEU A 414 -22.22 -21.93 18.90
C LEU A 414 -23.11 -20.93 18.16
N THR A 415 -22.53 -19.93 17.50
CA THR A 415 -23.30 -18.96 16.71
C THR A 415 -24.01 -19.62 15.54
N ALA A 416 -23.38 -20.61 14.89
CA ALA A 416 -23.96 -21.30 13.75
C ALA A 416 -25.11 -22.24 14.15
N GLU A 417 -25.02 -22.90 15.31
CA GLU A 417 -25.96 -23.92 15.75
C GLU A 417 -27.10 -23.37 16.61
N LEU A 418 -26.81 -22.44 17.53
CA LEU A 418 -27.77 -21.96 18.54
C LEU A 418 -28.26 -20.52 18.30
N GLY A 419 -27.72 -19.83 17.31
CA GLY A 419 -28.11 -18.46 16.98
C GLY A 419 -27.87 -17.49 18.15
N HIS A 420 -28.81 -16.56 18.37
CA HIS A 420 -28.62 -15.39 19.25
C HIS A 420 -29.12 -15.56 20.69
N LEU A 421 -29.20 -16.80 21.20
CA LEU A 421 -29.80 -17.05 22.51
C LEU A 421 -28.92 -16.52 23.66
N PRO A 422 -29.47 -15.85 24.68
CA PRO A 422 -28.71 -15.25 25.79
C PRO A 422 -27.91 -16.26 26.63
N ASP A 423 -28.33 -17.53 26.65
CA ASP A 423 -27.63 -18.61 27.36
C ASP A 423 -26.32 -19.05 26.68
N THR A 424 -26.13 -18.71 25.39
CA THR A 424 -24.89 -19.04 24.66
C THR A 424 -23.66 -18.39 25.28
N ARG A 425 -23.80 -17.19 25.87
CA ARG A 425 -22.70 -16.49 26.56
C ARG A 425 -22.19 -17.26 27.78
N ARG A 426 -23.07 -17.91 28.54
CA ARG A 426 -22.66 -18.71 29.71
C ARG A 426 -21.88 -19.94 29.26
N LEU A 427 -22.30 -20.57 28.18
CA LEU A 427 -21.59 -21.70 27.56
C LEU A 427 -20.22 -21.27 27.02
N GLU A 428 -20.11 -20.11 26.36
CA GLU A 428 -18.83 -19.55 25.91
C GLU A 428 -17.85 -19.34 27.07
N LEU A 429 -18.32 -18.72 28.16
CA LEU A 429 -17.49 -18.45 29.33
C LEU A 429 -17.07 -19.74 30.05
N PHE A 430 -17.98 -20.71 30.17
CA PHE A 430 -17.68 -22.00 30.78
C PHE A 430 -16.66 -22.77 29.95
N HIS A 431 -16.88 -22.91 28.65
CA HIS A 431 -15.92 -23.56 27.75
C HIS A 431 -14.58 -22.83 27.77
N GLY A 432 -14.56 -21.50 27.69
CA GLY A 432 -13.35 -20.69 27.80
C GLY A 432 -12.58 -20.93 29.10
N ALA A 433 -13.27 -20.99 30.25
CA ALA A 433 -12.65 -21.28 31.54
C ALA A 433 -12.06 -22.70 31.60
N VAL A 434 -12.79 -23.70 31.10
CA VAL A 434 -12.31 -25.09 31.02
C VAL A 434 -11.11 -25.20 30.08
N ALA A 435 -11.18 -24.61 28.89
CA ALA A 435 -10.11 -24.65 27.90
C ALA A 435 -8.83 -23.96 28.43
N VAL A 436 -8.97 -22.81 29.13
CA VAL A 436 -7.86 -22.15 29.82
C VAL A 436 -7.27 -23.06 30.92
N GLY A 437 -8.12 -23.69 31.73
CA GLY A 437 -7.67 -24.61 32.78
C GLY A 437 -6.89 -25.79 32.22
N VAL A 438 -7.38 -26.40 31.13
CA VAL A 438 -6.69 -27.49 30.41
C VAL A 438 -5.37 -27.01 29.82
N ALA A 439 -5.33 -25.84 29.19
CA ALA A 439 -4.10 -25.27 28.63
C ALA A 439 -3.06 -24.98 29.71
N ILE A 440 -3.45 -24.37 30.84
CA ILE A 440 -2.55 -24.14 31.98
C ILE A 440 -2.04 -25.47 32.53
N GLY A 441 -2.92 -26.45 32.74
CA GLY A 441 -2.54 -27.78 33.20
C GLY A 441 -1.53 -28.45 32.27
N ALA A 442 -1.75 -28.38 30.94
CA ALA A 442 -0.83 -28.91 29.94
C ALA A 442 0.54 -28.21 30.01
N VAL A 443 0.58 -26.88 30.08
CA VAL A 443 1.84 -26.13 30.21
C VAL A 443 2.58 -26.50 31.49
N VAL A 444 1.88 -26.61 32.62
CA VAL A 444 2.48 -27.00 33.92
C VAL A 444 3.06 -28.42 33.85
N ILE A 445 2.33 -29.37 33.27
CA ILE A 445 2.81 -30.76 33.12
C ILE A 445 4.06 -30.79 32.24
N VAL A 446 4.04 -30.18 31.07
CA VAL A 446 5.16 -30.22 30.12
C VAL A 446 6.36 -29.44 30.67
N THR A 447 6.13 -28.33 31.39
CA THR A 447 7.17 -27.60 32.13
C THR A 447 7.80 -28.47 33.20
N GLY A 448 6.99 -29.20 33.99
CA GLY A 448 7.50 -30.14 35.00
C GLY A 448 8.34 -31.25 34.38
N LEU A 449 7.89 -31.82 33.25
CA LEU A 449 8.67 -32.80 32.49
C LEU A 449 10.00 -32.23 31.98
N GLU A 450 10.00 -30.98 31.50
CA GLU A 450 11.22 -30.31 31.06
C GLU A 450 12.19 -30.02 32.22
N VAL A 451 11.69 -29.60 33.38
CA VAL A 451 12.51 -29.42 34.59
C VAL A 451 13.11 -30.76 35.05
N LEU A 452 12.34 -31.84 35.02
CA LEU A 452 12.85 -33.19 35.32
C LEU A 452 13.93 -33.61 34.31
N ARG A 453 13.70 -33.37 33.01
CA ARG A 453 14.66 -33.65 31.93
C ARG A 453 15.97 -32.88 32.11
N ALA A 454 15.87 -31.57 32.32
CA ALA A 454 17.00 -30.65 32.36
C ALA A 454 17.73 -30.63 33.71
N GLY A 455 17.09 -31.10 34.79
CA GLY A 455 17.68 -31.21 36.12
C GLY A 455 18.05 -32.65 36.46
N VAL A 456 17.06 -33.45 36.85
CA VAL A 456 17.22 -34.81 37.39
C VAL A 456 17.88 -35.75 36.38
N PHE A 457 17.53 -35.60 35.10
CA PHE A 457 18.01 -36.49 34.03
C PHE A 457 19.09 -35.86 33.14
N ALA A 458 19.64 -34.70 33.52
CA ALA A 458 20.62 -33.96 32.71
C ALA A 458 21.87 -34.79 32.34
N GLY A 459 22.31 -35.65 33.26
CA GLY A 459 23.48 -36.54 33.07
C GLY A 459 23.16 -37.85 32.37
N GLY A 460 21.88 -38.17 32.13
CA GLY A 460 21.44 -39.47 31.57
C GLY A 460 21.41 -39.53 30.04
N GLY A 461 21.75 -38.45 29.34
CA GLY A 461 21.74 -38.39 27.88
C GLY A 461 20.39 -38.82 27.26
N ALA A 462 20.44 -39.64 26.20
CA ALA A 462 19.24 -40.12 25.51
C ALA A 462 18.30 -40.97 26.39
N ALA A 463 18.83 -41.69 27.38
CA ALA A 463 18.03 -42.50 28.30
C ALA A 463 17.18 -41.63 29.24
N GLY A 464 17.74 -40.52 29.71
CA GLY A 464 17.01 -39.52 30.49
C GLY A 464 15.84 -38.90 29.71
N GLY A 465 16.07 -38.58 28.44
CA GLY A 465 15.00 -38.13 27.52
C GLY A 465 13.91 -39.19 27.31
N ALA A 466 14.29 -40.46 27.11
CA ALA A 466 13.34 -41.55 26.90
C ALA A 466 12.42 -41.79 28.12
N VAL A 467 12.94 -41.67 29.34
CA VAL A 467 12.14 -41.78 30.58
C VAL A 467 11.12 -40.64 30.68
N VAL A 468 11.52 -39.42 30.34
CA VAL A 468 10.61 -38.26 30.36
C VAL A 468 9.53 -38.39 29.27
N VAL A 469 9.88 -38.90 28.09
CA VAL A 469 8.91 -39.21 27.02
C VAL A 469 7.93 -40.30 27.47
N ALA A 470 8.40 -41.36 28.12
CA ALA A 470 7.54 -42.43 28.64
C ALA A 470 6.59 -41.92 29.75
N LEU A 471 7.08 -41.07 30.66
CA LEU A 471 6.27 -40.38 31.66
C LEU A 471 5.22 -39.48 31.01
N GLY A 472 5.60 -38.69 30.01
CA GLY A 472 4.67 -37.87 29.23
C GLY A 472 3.60 -38.70 28.52
N ALA A 473 3.97 -39.82 27.91
CA ALA A 473 3.02 -40.74 27.28
C ALA A 473 2.05 -41.37 28.30
N LEU A 474 2.54 -41.77 29.49
CA LEU A 474 1.70 -42.28 30.57
C LEU A 474 0.71 -41.22 31.10
N LEU A 475 1.17 -39.98 31.24
CA LEU A 475 0.31 -38.85 31.63
C LEU A 475 -0.77 -38.55 30.60
N LEU A 476 -0.46 -38.67 29.30
CA LEU A 476 -1.43 -38.53 28.22
C LEU A 476 -2.43 -39.71 28.16
N LEU A 477 -2.06 -40.90 28.64
CA LEU A 477 -2.93 -42.07 28.66
C LEU A 477 -3.96 -42.06 29.81
N LEU A 478 -3.72 -41.32 30.90
CA LEU A 478 -4.65 -41.19 32.03
C LEU A 478 -6.04 -40.68 31.61
N PRO A 479 -6.18 -39.55 30.87
CA PRO A 479 -7.48 -39.08 30.42
C PRO A 479 -8.10 -39.91 29.29
N VAL A 480 -7.29 -40.65 28.51
CA VAL A 480 -7.79 -41.52 27.42
C VAL A 480 -8.45 -42.80 27.96
N ARG A 481 -8.18 -43.16 29.22
CA ARG A 481 -8.70 -44.39 29.82
C ARG A 481 -10.11 -44.29 30.43
N GLY A 482 -10.73 -43.11 30.43
CA GLY A 482 -12.10 -42.92 30.93
C GLY A 482 -12.18 -42.93 32.44
#